data_AF-A0A444KEK5-F1
#
_entry.id   AF-A0A444KEK5-F1
#
_cell.length_a   1.000
_cell.length_b   1.000
_cell.length_c   1.000
_cell.angle_alpha   90.00
_cell.angle_beta   90.00
_cell.angle_gamma   90.00
#
_symmetry.space_group_name_H-M   'P 1'
#
loop_
_entity.id
_entity.type
_entity.pdbx_description
1 polymer ?
#
loop_
_entity_poly.entity_id
_entity_poly.type
_entity_poly.pdbx_seq_one_letter_code
_entity_poly.pdbx_strand_id
1 'polypeptide(L)' 'PGTIKARFLPPIPPGLGKEEFMQRLIGETEAACDQMLVEAAQAPNPPPMPPTAVKRLAELGVTART' A
#
# COMPACT_ATOMS: atom_id res chain seq x y z
N PRO A 1 -8.81 8.74 18.63
CA PRO A 1 -8.41 9.67 17.54
C PRO A 1 -7.26 9.03 16.74
N GLY A 2 -7.20 9.22 15.43
CA GLY A 2 -6.17 8.64 14.56
C GLY A 2 -5.86 9.55 13.37
N THR A 3 -4.66 9.42 12.79
CA THR A 3 -4.22 10.21 11.63
C THR A 3 -4.32 9.35 10.38
N ILE A 4 -5.04 9.82 9.37
CA ILE A 4 -5.07 9.20 8.04
C ILE A 4 -3.93 9.81 7.22
N LYS A 5 -3.13 8.95 6.59
CA LYS A 5 -2.11 9.36 5.61
C LYS A 5 -2.66 9.08 4.20
N ALA A 6 -2.46 10.03 3.30
CA ALA A 6 -2.81 9.89 1.88
C ALA A 6 -1.63 10.35 1.01
N ARG A 7 -1.56 9.86 -0.22
CA ARG A 7 -0.50 10.18 -1.19
C ARG A 7 -1.12 10.35 -2.57
N PHE A 8 -0.64 11.37 -3.30
CA PHE A 8 -0.88 11.50 -4.73
C PHE A 8 0.23 10.77 -5.50
N LEU A 9 -0.15 9.85 -6.37
CA LEU A 9 0.79 9.16 -7.25
C LEU A 9 1.04 9.98 -8.53
N PRO A 10 2.17 9.76 -9.22
CA PRO A 10 2.39 10.33 -10.55
C PRO A 10 1.22 10.03 -11.49
N PRO A 11 0.91 10.93 -12.43
CA PRO A 11 -0.17 10.69 -13.39
C PRO A 11 0.20 9.55 -14.35
N ILE A 12 -0.80 8.75 -14.72
CA ILE A 12 -0.66 7.75 -15.79
C ILE A 12 -0.63 8.50 -17.13
N PRO A 13 0.37 8.26 -18.00
CA PRO A 13 0.45 8.93 -19.29
C PRO A 13 -0.78 8.68 -20.18
N PRO A 14 -1.18 9.66 -21.01
CA PRO A 14 -2.22 9.45 -22.00
C PRO A 14 -1.73 8.51 -23.12
N GLY A 15 -2.68 7.97 -23.89
CA GLY A 15 -2.38 7.16 -25.08
C GLY A 15 -2.29 5.64 -24.84
N LEU A 16 -2.45 5.19 -23.59
CA LEU A 16 -2.55 3.76 -23.28
C LEU A 16 -3.89 3.18 -23.74
N GLY A 17 -3.89 1.91 -24.14
CA GLY A 17 -5.12 1.15 -24.31
C GLY A 17 -5.85 0.98 -22.98
N LYS A 18 -7.17 0.75 -23.02
CA LYS A 18 -8.01 0.59 -21.81
C LYS A 18 -7.44 -0.45 -20.84
N GLU A 19 -7.07 -1.62 -21.33
CA GLU A 19 -6.57 -2.72 -20.49
C GLU A 19 -5.25 -2.36 -19.82
N GLU A 20 -4.31 -1.81 -20.59
CA GLU A 20 -3.01 -1.38 -20.08
C GLU A 20 -3.15 -0.26 -19.03
N PHE A 21 -4.01 0.72 -19.28
CA PHE A 21 -4.33 1.77 -18.31
C PHE A 21 -4.85 1.18 -17.00
N MET A 22 -5.80 0.25 -17.06
CA MET A 22 -6.39 -0.36 -15.87
C MET A 22 -5.38 -1.21 -15.09
N GLN A 23 -4.55 -1.99 -15.79
CA GLN A 23 -3.47 -2.76 -15.17
C GLN A 23 -2.48 -1.84 -14.45
N ARG A 24 -2.10 -0.72 -15.09
CA ARG A 24 -1.22 0.28 -14.50
C ARG A 24 -1.83 0.92 -13.26
N LEU A 25 -3.09 1.35 -13.35
CA LEU A 25 -3.81 1.98 -12.24
C LEU A 25 -3.88 1.06 -11.02
N ILE A 26 -4.27 -0.21 -11.22
CA ILE A 26 -4.37 -1.18 -10.13
C ILE A 26 -2.97 -1.46 -9.57
N GLY A 27 -1.99 -1.77 -10.42
CA GLY A 27 -0.65 -2.12 -9.97
C GLY A 27 0.03 -1.02 -9.16
N GLU A 28 -0.05 0.24 -9.61
CA GLU A 28 0.56 1.36 -8.90
C GLU A 28 -0.15 1.72 -7.59
N THR A 29 -1.50 1.64 -7.57
CA THR A 29 -2.27 1.94 -6.35
C THR A 29 -2.08 0.87 -5.28
N GLU A 30 -2.14 -0.41 -5.64
CA GLU A 30 -1.90 -1.52 -4.71
C GLU A 30 -0.46 -1.51 -4.17
N ALA A 31 0.54 -1.26 -5.03
CA ALA A 31 1.93 -1.14 -4.59
C ALA A 31 2.14 0.04 -3.63
N ALA A 32 1.45 1.17 -3.84
CA ALA A 32 1.51 2.31 -2.92
C ALA A 32 0.83 2.02 -1.58
N CYS A 33 -0.29 1.28 -1.60
CA CYS A 33 -0.96 0.79 -0.39
C CYS A 33 -0.05 -0.16 0.41
N ASP A 34 0.64 -1.08 -0.25
CA ASP A 34 1.61 -1.98 0.40
C ASP A 34 2.74 -1.20 1.08
N GLN A 35 3.26 -0.16 0.42
CA GLN A 35 4.29 0.71 1.02
C GLN A 35 3.77 1.42 2.28
N MET A 36 2.54 1.93 2.26
CA MET A 36 1.93 2.57 3.44
C MET A 36 1.68 1.58 4.56
N LEU A 37 1.27 0.35 4.24
CA LEU A 37 1.09 -0.72 5.21
C LEU A 37 2.41 -1.08 5.89
N VAL A 38 3.49 -1.24 5.11
CA VAL A 38 4.84 -1.48 5.64
C VAL A 38 5.32 -0.32 6.52
N GLU A 39 5.13 0.92 6.09
CA GLU A 39 5.47 2.11 6.88
C GLU A 39 4.73 2.12 8.22
N ALA A 40 3.43 1.84 8.21
CA ALA A 40 2.62 1.76 9.42
C ALA A 40 3.07 0.62 10.35
N ALA A 41 3.42 -0.54 9.79
CA ALA A 41 3.89 -1.71 10.54
C ALA A 41 5.28 -1.52 11.17
N GLN A 42 6.10 -0.64 10.60
CA GLN A 42 7.47 -0.37 11.06
C GLN A 42 7.59 0.93 11.89
N ALA A 43 6.49 1.66 12.06
CA ALA A 43 6.46 2.88 12.87
C ALA A 43 6.91 2.59 14.33
N PRO A 44 7.42 3.59 15.07
CA PRO A 44 7.85 3.41 16.47
C PRO A 44 6.75 2.89 17.41
N ASN A 45 5.49 3.20 17.10
CA ASN A 45 4.32 2.72 17.80
C ASN A 45 3.29 2.30 16.74
N PRO A 46 3.40 1.07 16.19
CA PRO A 46 2.54 0.63 15.11
C PRO A 46 1.12 0.38 15.63
N PRO A 47 0.08 0.62 14.81
CA PRO A 47 -1.28 0.31 15.21
C PRO A 47 -1.48 -1.21 15.32
N PRO A 48 -2.50 -1.67 16.08
CA PRO A 48 -2.91 -3.07 16.05
C PRO A 48 -3.24 -3.49 14.62
N MET A 49 -2.55 -4.52 14.13
CA MET A 49 -2.73 -5.00 12.77
C MET A 49 -3.86 -6.03 12.70
N PRO A 50 -4.91 -5.82 11.86
CA PRO A 50 -5.93 -6.84 11.65
C PRO A 50 -5.34 -8.07 10.94
N PRO A 51 -5.98 -9.25 11.00
CA PRO A 51 -5.46 -10.48 10.42
C PRO A 51 -5.13 -10.38 8.91
N THR A 52 -5.90 -9.61 8.16
CA THR A 52 -5.65 -9.35 6.73
C THR A 52 -4.36 -8.58 6.49
N ALA A 53 -4.06 -7.57 7.32
CA ALA A 53 -2.82 -6.81 7.25
C ALA A 53 -1.61 -7.67 7.62
N VAL A 54 -1.72 -8.49 8.66
CA VAL A 54 -0.67 -9.44 9.06
C VAL A 54 -0.36 -10.42 7.93
N LYS A 55 -1.41 -10.99 7.31
CA LYS A 55 -1.25 -11.88 6.16
C LYS A 55 -0.53 -11.17 5.00
N ARG A 56 -0.96 -9.95 4.65
CA ARG A 56 -0.36 -9.20 3.55
C ARG A 56 1.11 -8.87 3.81
N LEU A 57 1.45 -8.43 5.02
CA LEU A 57 2.83 -8.19 5.43
C LEU A 57 3.70 -9.45 5.29
N ALA A 58 3.17 -10.62 5.66
CA ALA A 58 3.87 -11.89 5.47
C ALA A 58 4.09 -12.24 3.99
N GLU A 59 3.11 -12.01 3.11
CA GLU A 59 3.26 -12.17 1.65
C GLU A 59 4.33 -11.22 1.08
N LEU A 60 4.51 -10.04 1.68
CA LEU A 60 5.55 -9.06 1.34
C LEU A 60 6.91 -9.35 2.00
N GLY A 61 7.01 -10.38 2.85
CA GLY A 61 8.25 -10.72 3.58
C GLY A 61 8.59 -9.74 4.71
N VAL A 62 7.61 -9.02 5.25
CA VAL A 62 7.77 -8.02 6.32
C VAL A 62 7.07 -8.49 7.59
N THR A 63 7.70 -8.28 8.74
CA THR A 63 7.07 -8.47 10.06
C THR A 63 6.77 -7.12 10.71
N ALA A 64 5.60 -6.98 11.34
CA ALA A 64 5.28 -5.79 12.12
C ALA A 64 6.21 -5.67 13.34
N ARG A 65 6.57 -4.42 13.69
CA ARG A 65 7.29 -4.14 14.94
C ARG A 65 6.33 -4.36 16.12
N THR A 66 6.84 -4.96 17.19
CA THR A 66 6.12 -5.16 18.47
C THR A 66 6.39 -4.02 19.43
#